data_AF-A0AB33F0H3-F1
#
_entry.id   AF-A0AB33F0H3-F1
#
_cell.length_a   1.000
_cell.length_b   1.000
_cell.length_c   1.000
_cell.angle_alpha   90.00
_cell.angle_beta   90.00
_cell.angle_gamma   90.00
#
_symmetry.space_group_name_H-M   'P 1'
#
loop_
_entity.id
_entity.type
_entity.pdbx_description
1 polymer ?
#
loop_
_entity_poly.entity_id
_entity_poly.type
_entity_poly.pdbx_seq_one_letter_code
_entity_poly.pdbx_strand_id
1 'polypeptide(L)'
;MAAFGEWLAAYDVVYRALPATSDLPCPTCDHRTLRMVFTGPPAAGYGYVSFWCDACLEGIHVSRAPVPAGVAARPIDTPDEERGRDIPNYRLVT
;
A
#
# COMPACT_ATOMS: atom_id res chain seq x y z
N MET A 1 -10.94 -14.85 -5.16
CA MET A 1 -10.53 -13.46 -5.44
C MET A 1 -11.43 -12.56 -4.63
N ALA A 2 -10.84 -11.75 -3.76
CA ALA A 2 -11.57 -10.70 -3.07
C ALA A 2 -11.89 -9.53 -4.02
N ALA A 3 -13.00 -8.85 -3.79
CA ALA A 3 -13.39 -7.67 -4.53
C ALA A 3 -12.60 -6.42 -4.08
N PHE A 4 -12.61 -5.36 -4.89
CA PHE A 4 -11.94 -4.08 -4.55
C PHE A 4 -12.41 -3.51 -3.19
N GLY A 5 -13.69 -3.65 -2.85
CA GLY A 5 -14.24 -3.18 -1.57
C GLY A 5 -13.63 -3.89 -0.35
N GLU A 6 -13.32 -5.18 -0.47
CA GLU A 6 -12.67 -5.95 0.60
C GLU A 6 -11.21 -5.52 0.77
N TRP A 7 -10.52 -5.26 -0.34
CA TRP A 7 -9.18 -4.68 -0.33
C TRP A 7 -9.16 -3.26 0.24
N LEU A 8 -10.17 -2.45 -0.03
CA LEU A 8 -10.30 -1.10 0.53
C LEU A 8 -10.57 -1.13 2.05
N ALA A 9 -11.38 -2.08 2.52
CA ALA A 9 -11.57 -2.31 3.95
C ALA A 9 -10.28 -2.77 4.63
N ALA A 10 -9.53 -3.68 4.01
CA ALA A 10 -8.21 -4.10 4.50
C ALA A 10 -7.22 -2.93 4.54
N TYR A 11 -7.21 -2.09 3.51
CA TYR A 11 -6.42 -0.87 3.46
C TYR A 11 -6.73 0.05 4.64
N ASP A 12 -8.00 0.35 4.93
CA ASP A 12 -8.39 1.24 6.04
C ASP A 12 -7.93 0.71 7.39
N VAL A 13 -8.05 -0.60 7.63
CA VAL A 13 -7.56 -1.24 8.87
C VAL A 13 -6.04 -1.12 8.99
N VAL A 14 -5.29 -1.46 7.94
CA VAL A 14 -3.82 -1.38 7.97
C VAL A 14 -3.35 0.07 8.08
N TYR A 15 -3.98 1.00 7.35
CA TYR A 15 -3.68 2.42 7.37
C TYR A 15 -3.82 3.02 8.79
N ARG A 16 -4.89 2.67 9.51
CA ARG A 16 -5.13 3.15 10.87
C ARG A 16 -4.18 2.57 11.92
N ALA A 17 -3.55 1.44 11.63
CA ALA A 17 -2.56 0.83 12.51
C ALA A 17 -1.17 1.49 12.39
N LEU A 18 -0.92 2.26 11.34
CA LEU A 18 0.38 2.90 11.11
C LEU A 18 0.75 3.88 12.24
N PRO A 19 2.06 3.99 12.57
CA PRO A 19 3.20 3.33 11.94
C PRO A 19 3.47 1.90 12.45
N ALA A 20 2.61 1.35 13.31
CA ALA A 20 2.76 -0.02 13.80
C ALA A 20 2.41 -1.04 12.70
N THR A 21 2.83 -2.29 12.91
CA THR A 21 2.49 -3.40 12.03
C THR A 21 1.06 -3.87 12.27
N SER A 22 0.36 -4.23 11.20
CA SER A 22 -0.96 -4.88 11.27
C SER A 22 -0.82 -6.37 11.00
N ASP A 23 -1.48 -7.19 11.82
CA ASP A 23 -1.58 -8.64 11.66
C ASP A 23 -2.78 -9.07 10.80
N LEU A 24 -3.41 -8.13 10.10
CA LEU A 24 -4.57 -8.39 9.26
C LEU A 24 -4.23 -9.44 8.18
N PRO A 25 -5.02 -10.51 8.01
CA PRO A 25 -4.84 -11.46 6.92
C PRO A 25 -5.19 -10.82 5.58
N CYS A 26 -4.51 -11.25 4.52
CA CYS A 26 -4.85 -10.86 3.15
C CYS A 26 -6.27 -11.34 2.80
N PRO A 27 -7.14 -10.47 2.25
CA PRO A 27 -8.52 -10.83 1.93
C PRO A 27 -8.62 -11.88 0.80
N THR A 28 -7.57 -12.08 0.00
CA THR A 28 -7.57 -13.10 -1.07
C THR A 28 -7.03 -14.46 -0.60
N CYS A 29 -6.00 -14.51 0.25
CA CYS A 29 -5.23 -15.74 0.51
C CYS A 29 -4.90 -15.99 1.98
N ASP A 30 -5.45 -15.20 2.90
CA ASP A 30 -5.30 -15.31 4.36
C ASP A 30 -3.88 -15.16 4.94
N HIS A 31 -2.83 -15.08 4.11
CA HIS A 31 -1.48 -14.79 4.57
C HIS A 31 -1.37 -13.38 5.17
N ARG A 32 -0.61 -13.25 6.27
CA ARG A 32 -0.39 -11.99 7.01
C ARG A 32 0.84 -11.23 6.49
N THR A 33 0.91 -11.06 5.18
CA THR A 33 2.04 -10.44 4.49
C THR A 33 1.59 -9.23 3.67
N LEU A 34 0.68 -8.43 4.23
CA LEU A 34 0.22 -7.19 3.63
C LEU A 34 1.32 -6.12 3.74
N ARG A 35 1.55 -5.41 2.64
CA ARG A 35 2.57 -4.37 2.50
C ARG A 35 1.93 -3.09 2.00
N MET A 36 2.42 -1.97 2.50
CA MET A 36 1.96 -0.64 2.14
C MET A 36 3.17 0.27 1.91
N VAL A 37 3.20 0.95 0.77
CA VAL A 37 4.20 1.96 0.45
C VAL A 37 3.51 3.23 -0.03
N PHE A 38 3.82 4.34 0.64
CA PHE A 38 3.42 5.67 0.20
C PHE A 38 4.44 6.23 -0.76
N THR A 39 3.97 6.93 -1.79
CA THR A 39 4.80 7.74 -2.68
C THR A 39 4.16 9.10 -2.85
N GLY A 40 4.92 10.18 -2.68
CA GLY A 40 4.38 11.53 -2.82
C GLY A 40 5.47 12.59 -2.89
N PRO A 41 5.09 13.86 -3.11
CA PRO A 41 6.04 14.96 -3.04
C PRO A 41 6.59 15.09 -1.60
N PRO A 42 7.89 15.42 -1.44
CA PRO A 42 8.47 15.66 -0.12
C PRO A 42 7.67 16.68 0.69
N ALA A 43 7.44 16.39 1.98
CA ALA A 43 6.73 17.25 2.93
C ALA A 43 5.27 17.64 2.57
N ALA A 44 4.68 17.09 1.51
CA ALA A 44 3.32 17.44 1.10
C ALA A 44 2.22 16.85 2.00
N GLY A 45 2.52 15.76 2.72
CA GLY A 45 1.53 15.06 3.57
C GLY A 45 0.47 14.28 2.79
N TYR A 46 0.62 14.14 1.47
CA TYR A 46 -0.24 13.35 0.60
C TYR A 46 0.55 12.72 -0.55
N GLY A 47 -0.02 11.68 -1.16
CA GLY A 47 0.61 10.94 -2.25
C GLY A 47 -0.33 9.90 -2.84
N TYR A 48 0.22 8.81 -3.35
CA TYR A 48 -0.51 7.58 -3.64
C TYR A 48 0.04 6.44 -2.78
N VAL A 49 -0.77 5.40 -2.62
CA VAL A 49 -0.40 4.17 -1.92
C VAL A 49 -0.43 3.00 -2.87
N SER A 50 0.66 2.23 -2.85
CA SER A 50 0.67 0.84 -3.33
C SER A 50 0.42 -0.08 -2.12
N PHE A 51 -0.65 -0.87 -2.16
CA PHE A 51 -1.03 -1.78 -1.09
C PHE A 51 -1.26 -3.19 -1.66
N TRP A 52 -0.47 -4.18 -1.21
CA TRP A 52 -0.49 -5.52 -1.79
C TRP A 52 -0.20 -6.60 -0.75
N CYS A 53 -0.36 -7.87 -1.13
CA CYS A 53 0.11 -9.02 -0.37
C CYS A 53 1.34 -9.66 -1.04
N ASP A 54 2.43 -9.88 -0.30
CA ASP A 54 3.64 -10.54 -0.82
C ASP A 54 3.38 -12.01 -1.24
N ALA A 55 2.36 -12.67 -0.69
CA ALA A 55 2.10 -14.09 -0.95
C ALA A 55 1.32 -14.32 -2.27
N CYS A 56 0.26 -13.54 -2.52
CA CYS A 56 -0.58 -13.73 -3.71
C CYS A 56 -0.34 -12.70 -4.82
N LEU A 57 0.48 -11.67 -4.57
CA LEU A 57 0.74 -10.58 -5.52
C LEU A 57 -0.53 -9.95 -6.09
N GLU A 58 -1.53 -9.78 -5.24
CA GLU A 58 -2.71 -8.96 -5.51
C GLU A 58 -2.70 -7.74 -4.61
N GLY A 59 -3.38 -6.68 -5.05
CA GLY A 59 -3.43 -5.44 -4.29
C GLY A 59 -4.26 -4.36 -4.97
N ILE A 60 -4.23 -3.17 -4.36
CA ILE A 60 -4.89 -1.98 -4.87
C ILE A 60 -3.93 -0.80 -4.88
N HIS A 61 -4.28 0.18 -5.71
CA HIS A 61 -3.64 1.49 -5.74
C HIS A 61 -4.63 2.55 -5.28
N VAL A 62 -4.25 3.34 -4.27
CA VAL A 62 -5.08 4.43 -3.76
C VAL A 62 -4.42 5.77 -4.07
N SER A 63 -5.00 6.50 -5.01
CA SER A 63 -4.56 7.84 -5.38
C SER A 63 -4.95 8.88 -4.32
N ARG A 64 -4.13 9.94 -4.16
CA ARG A 64 -4.37 11.07 -3.25
C ARG A 64 -4.59 10.63 -1.79
N ALA A 65 -3.92 9.57 -1.37
CA ALA A 65 -3.91 9.11 0.01
C ALA A 65 -3.10 10.11 0.89
N PRO A 66 -3.63 10.54 2.04
CA PRO A 66 -2.84 11.25 3.04
C PRO A 66 -1.70 10.35 3.54
N VAL A 67 -0.53 10.93 3.81
CA VAL A 67 0.59 10.21 4.42
C VAL A 67 0.52 10.46 5.93
N PRO A 68 0.30 9.43 6.78
CA PRO A 68 0.27 9.62 8.22
C PRO A 68 1.59 10.16 8.77
N ALA A 69 1.51 10.92 9.87
CA ALA A 69 2.71 11.36 10.58
C ALA A 69 3.53 10.14 11.06
N GLY A 70 4.86 10.23 10.93
CA GLY A 70 5.77 9.14 11.31
C GLY A 70 5.89 8.02 10.27
N VAL A 71 5.18 8.10 9.14
CA VAL A 71 5.32 7.18 8.02
C VAL A 71 6.16 7.83 6.92
N ALA A 72 7.18 7.11 6.44
CA ALA A 72 7.99 7.56 5.32
C ALA A 72 7.22 7.36 4.00
N ALA A 73 7.22 8.40 3.16
CA ALA A 73 6.81 8.30 1.76
C ALA A 73 8.04 8.35 0.85
N ARG A 74 8.02 7.55 -0.21
CA ARG A 74 9.00 7.63 -1.29
C ARG A 74 8.83 8.94 -2.06
N PRO A 75 9.90 9.66 -2.43
CA PRO A 75 9.80 10.84 -3.25
C PRO A 75 9.26 10.50 -4.64
N ILE A 76 8.31 11.29 -5.13
CA ILE A 76 7.71 11.09 -6.46
C ILE A 76 8.64 11.47 -7.61
N ASP A 77 9.62 12.33 -7.35
CA ASP A 77 10.65 12.78 -8.29
C ASP A 77 11.80 11.79 -8.47
N THR A 78 11.88 10.75 -7.62
CA THR A 78 12.79 9.62 -7.82
C THR A 78 12.47 8.90 -9.15
N PRO A 79 13.49 8.54 -9.95
CA PRO A 79 13.31 7.76 -11.18
C PRO A 79 12.46 6.50 -10.96
N ASP A 80 11.63 6.14 -11.94
CA ASP A 80 10.65 5.05 -11.82
C ASP A 80 11.28 3.73 -11.36
N GLU A 81 12.46 3.39 -11.91
CA GLU A 81 13.20 2.16 -11.59
C GLU A 81 13.57 2.09 -10.09
N GLU A 82 14.02 3.20 -9.54
CA GLU A 82 14.42 3.28 -8.13
C GLU A 82 13.19 3.38 -7.22
N ARG A 83 12.16 4.12 -7.64
CA ARG A 83 10.90 4.27 -6.91
C ARG A 83 10.13 2.94 -6.80
N GLY A 84 10.20 2.11 -7.84
CA GLY A 84 9.53 0.82 -7.94
C GLY A 84 10.31 -0.37 -7.36
N ARG A 85 11.59 -0.22 -7.01
CA ARG A 85 12.52 -1.34 -6.73
C ARG A 85 12.01 -2.43 -5.76
N ASP A 86 11.27 -2.04 -4.72
CA ASP A 86 10.70 -3.00 -3.74
C ASP A 86 9.17 -3.12 -3.80
N ILE A 87 8.54 -2.58 -4.85
CA ILE A 87 7.13 -2.79 -5.13
C ILE A 87 7.04 -3.85 -6.23
N PRO A 88 6.53 -5.05 -5.97
CA PRO A 88 6.42 -6.08 -7.00
C PRO A 88 5.42 -5.66 -8.06
N ASN A 89 5.49 -6.28 -9.24
CA ASN A 89 4.44 -6.20 -10.25
C ASN A 89 3.21 -7.02 -9.80
N TYR A 90 2.50 -6.53 -8.79
CA TYR A 90 1.26 -7.14 -8.30
C TYR A 90 0.08 -6.81 -9.22
N ARG A 91 -0.89 -7.71 -9.27
CA ARG A 91 -2.13 -7.52 -10.04
C ARG A 91 -3.05 -6.57 -9.29
N LEU A 92 -3.46 -5.49 -9.96
CA LEU A 92 -4.46 -4.58 -9.44
C LEU A 92 -5.84 -5.26 -9.41
N VAL A 93 -6.48 -5.19 -8.25
CA VAL A 93 -7.89 -5.52 -8.07
C VAL A 93 -8.70 -4.26 -8.40
N THR A 94 -9.74 -4.41 -9.22
CA THR A 94 -10.64 -3.35 -9.68
C THR A 94 -12.09 -3.71 -9.40
#